data_AF-A0A420FJ45-F1
#
_entry.id   AF-A0A420FJ45-F1
#
_cell.length_a   1.000
_cell.length_b   1.000
_cell.length_c   1.000
_cell.angle_alpha   90.00
_cell.angle_beta   90.00
_cell.angle_gamma   90.00
#
_symmetry.space_group_name_H-M   'P 1'
#
loop_
_entity.id
_entity.type
_entity.pdbx_description
1 polymer ?
#
loop_
_entity_poly.entity_id
_entity_poly.type
_entity_poly.pdbx_seq_one_letter_code
_entity_poly.pdbx_strand_id
1 'polypeptide(L)' 'MDDSKQILMTRSRALAMLVRERNQIRDLRQNARISLNDENGELGELNRLIADVRAGRVDRFPQRGVLDTKNIIVCMD' A
#
# COMPACT_ATOMS: atom_id res chain seq x y z
N MET A 1 -5.55 -0.13 24.02
CA MET A 1 -5.81 1.11 23.27
C MET A 1 -5.11 0.94 21.94
N ASP A 2 -5.84 0.95 20.84
CA ASP A 2 -5.28 0.91 19.49
C ASP A 2 -4.62 2.27 19.21
N ASP A 3 -3.32 2.40 19.47
CA ASP A 3 -2.51 3.57 19.09
C ASP A 3 -2.24 3.62 17.57
N SER A 4 -3.22 3.21 16.76
CA SER A 4 -3.13 3.25 15.30
C SER A 4 -3.03 4.71 14.86
N LYS A 5 -1.81 5.16 14.53
CA LYS A 5 -1.56 6.54 14.11
C LYS A 5 -2.28 6.82 12.79
N GLN A 6 -3.17 7.80 12.80
CA GLN A 6 -3.84 8.27 11.60
C GLN A 6 -2.92 9.23 10.85
N ILE A 7 -2.68 8.97 9.56
CA ILE A 7 -1.84 9.80 8.71
C ILE A 7 -2.68 10.31 7.57
N LEU A 8 -2.88 11.62 7.54
CA LEU A 8 -3.51 12.31 6.44
C LEU A 8 -2.50 12.51 5.30
N MET A 9 -2.86 12.15 4.09
CA MET A 9 -2.05 12.42 2.90
C MET A 9 -2.91 12.62 1.67
N THR A 10 -2.41 13.41 0.71
CA THR A 10 -3.07 13.56 -0.59
C THR A 10 -3.07 12.24 -1.36
N ARG A 11 -4.03 12.08 -2.26
CA ARG A 11 -4.12 10.93 -3.17
C ARG A 11 -2.80 10.63 -3.89
N SER A 12 -2.15 11.66 -4.43
CA SER A 12 -0.86 11.53 -5.12
C SER A 12 0.23 10.98 -4.20
N ARG A 13 0.24 11.40 -2.93
CA ARG A 13 1.21 10.92 -1.93
C ARG A 13 0.92 9.49 -1.48
N ALA A 14 -0.35 9.12 -1.32
CA ALA A 14 -0.77 7.75 -1.06
C ALA A 14 -0.37 6.82 -2.20
N LEU A 15 -0.60 7.22 -3.46
CA LEU A 15 -0.19 6.46 -4.64
C LEU A 15 1.32 6.29 -4.72
N ALA A 16 2.10 7.34 -4.50
CA ALA A 16 3.56 7.26 -4.52
C ALA A 16 4.10 6.28 -3.47
N MET A 17 3.49 6.28 -2.27
CA MET A 17 3.83 5.35 -1.20
C MET A 17 3.52 3.90 -1.58
N LEU A 18 2.31 3.61 -2.05
CA LEU A 18 1.90 2.27 -2.45
C LEU A 18 2.75 1.73 -3.63
N VAL A 19 3.05 2.58 -4.62
CA VAL A 19 3.91 2.20 -5.75
C VAL A 19 5.33 1.88 -5.28
N ARG A 20 5.86 2.63 -4.31
CA ARG A 20 7.18 2.36 -3.72
C ARG A 20 7.18 1.01 -3.00
N GLU A 21 6.18 0.73 -2.19
CA GLU A 21 6.03 -0.53 -1.45
C GLU A 21 5.92 -1.72 -2.42
N ARG A 22 5.13 -1.59 -3.48
CA ARG A 22 5.04 -2.60 -4.56
C ARG A 22 6.40 -2.88 -5.20
N ASN A 23 7.16 -1.83 -5.50
CA ASN A 23 8.49 -1.99 -6.09
C ASN A 23 9.46 -2.67 -5.13
N GLN A 24 9.44 -2.32 -3.84
CA GLN A 24 10.27 -2.99 -2.83
C GLN A 24 9.97 -4.48 -2.73
N ILE A 25 8.69 -4.88 -2.67
CA ILE A 25 8.30 -6.29 -2.63
C ILE A 25 8.74 -7.01 -3.92
N ARG A 26 8.55 -6.38 -5.08
CA ARG A 26 8.97 -6.92 -6.37
C ARG A 26 10.49 -7.13 -6.42
N ASP A 27 11.26 -6.14 -5.99
CA ASP A 27 12.73 -6.19 -6.00
C ASP A 27 13.25 -7.25 -5.01
N LEU A 28 12.66 -7.35 -3.82
CA LEU A 28 12.98 -8.41 -2.85
C LEU A 28 12.71 -9.81 -3.40
N ARG A 29 11.56 -10.02 -4.06
CA ARG A 29 11.23 -11.31 -4.68
C ARG A 29 12.14 -11.64 -5.84
N GLN A 30 12.46 -10.67 -6.69
CA GLN A 30 13.40 -10.84 -7.79
C GLN A 30 14.78 -11.24 -7.26
N ASN A 31 15.28 -10.57 -6.22
CA ASN A 31 16.55 -10.91 -5.58
C ASN A 31 16.52 -12.29 -4.92
N ALA A 32 15.40 -12.66 -4.30
CA ALA A 32 15.22 -13.97 -3.66
C ALA A 32 14.92 -15.11 -4.66
N ARG A 33 14.85 -14.83 -5.97
CA ARG A 33 14.41 -15.78 -7.02
C ARG A 33 13.05 -16.44 -6.70
N ILE A 34 12.20 -15.73 -5.97
CA ILE A 34 10.84 -16.17 -5.66
C ILE A 34 9.96 -15.86 -6.86
N SER A 35 9.02 -16.76 -7.17
CA SER A 35 8.05 -16.53 -8.23
C SER A 35 7.32 -15.20 -8.04
N LEU A 36 7.32 -14.39 -9.10
CA LEU A 36 6.62 -13.10 -9.16
C LEU A 36 5.11 -13.27 -9.43
N ASN A 37 4.65 -14.50 -9.71
CA ASN A 37 3.24 -14.82 -9.95
C ASN A 37 2.47 -14.88 -8.63
N ASP A 38 2.35 -13.73 -7.99
CA ASP A 38 1.57 -13.54 -6.77
C ASP A 38 0.44 -12.53 -6.99
N GLU A 39 -0.33 -12.78 -8.05
CA GLU A 39 -1.48 -11.96 -8.46
C GLU A 39 -2.65 -12.01 -7.45
N ASN A 40 -2.63 -13.00 -6.55
CA ASN A 40 -3.66 -13.20 -5.52
C ASN A 40 -3.16 -13.03 -4.08
N GLY A 41 -1.86 -12.87 -3.84
CA GLY A 41 -1.30 -12.50 -2.54
C GLY A 41 -0.87 -11.05 -2.51
N GLU A 42 0.23 -10.76 -1.80
CA GLU A 42 0.59 -9.41 -1.35
C GLU A 42 0.72 -8.39 -2.49
N LEU A 43 1.34 -8.78 -3.62
CA LEU A 43 1.48 -7.91 -4.79
C LEU A 43 0.14 -7.66 -5.51
N GLY A 44 -0.71 -8.68 -5.57
CA GLY A 44 -2.06 -8.59 -6.12
C GLY A 44 -2.96 -7.65 -5.31
N GLU A 45 -2.96 -7.80 -3.99
CA GLU A 45 -3.69 -6.93 -3.06
C GLU A 45 -3.19 -5.48 -3.16
N LEU A 46 -1.88 -5.27 -3.22
CA LEU A 46 -1.31 -3.93 -3.40
C LEU A 46 -1.72 -3.30 -4.73
N ASN A 47 -1.74 -4.07 -5.83
CA ASN A 47 -2.15 -3.56 -7.14
C ASN A 47 -3.63 -3.18 -7.17
N ARG A 48 -4.52 -3.95 -6.51
CA ARG A 48 -5.93 -3.60 -6.36
C ARG A 48 -6.09 -2.32 -5.54
N LEU A 49 -5.39 -2.22 -4.42
CA LEU A 49 -5.41 -1.02 -3.57
C LEU A 49 -4.91 0.22 -4.32
N ILE A 50 -3.83 0.11 -5.10
CA ILE A 50 -3.35 1.20 -5.98
C ILE A 50 -4.43 1.60 -6.99
N ALA A 51 -5.07 0.62 -7.63
CA ALA A 51 -6.14 0.89 -8.58
C ALA A 51 -7.34 1.58 -7.92
N ASP A 52 -7.71 1.19 -6.71
CA ASP A 52 -8.81 1.78 -5.96
C ASP A 52 -8.52 3.19 -5.46
N VAL A 53 -7.32 3.45 -4.93
CA VAL A 53 -6.88 4.81 -4.59
C VAL A 53 -6.85 5.68 -5.85
N ARG A 54 -6.34 5.16 -6.97
CA ARG A 54 -6.30 5.86 -8.27
C ARG A 54 -7.68 6.08 -8.87
N ALA A 55 -8.66 5.25 -8.55
CA ALA A 55 -10.06 5.42 -8.95
C ALA A 55 -10.84 6.30 -7.97
N GLY A 56 -10.34 6.49 -6.74
CA GLY A 56 -11.00 7.31 -5.72
C GLY A 56 -12.11 6.51 -5.06
N ARG A 57 -11.90 5.19 -4.92
CA ARG A 57 -12.82 4.28 -4.25
C ARG A 57 -12.37 3.97 -2.83
N VAL A 58 -11.19 4.46 -2.43
CA VAL A 58 -10.57 4.24 -1.13
C VAL A 58 -10.12 5.57 -0.56
N ASP A 59 -10.79 5.97 0.52
CA ASP A 59 -10.45 7.16 1.32
C ASP A 59 -9.60 6.80 2.54
N ARG A 60 -9.49 5.51 2.88
CA ARG A 60 -8.64 5.04 3.97
C ARG A 60 -8.17 3.61 3.79
N PHE A 61 -6.95 3.32 4.20
CA PHE A 61 -6.42 1.97 4.25
C PHE A 61 -5.39 1.79 5.37
N PRO A 62 -5.31 0.61 5.99
CA PRO A 62 -4.27 0.30 6.95
C PRO A 62 -2.94 0.08 6.22
N GLN A 63 -1.88 0.74 6.67
CA GLN A 63 -0.51 0.42 6.32
C GLN A 63 0.14 -0.31 7.48
N ARG A 64 0.48 -1.58 7.27
CA ARG A 64 1.20 -2.38 8.26
C ARG A 64 2.68 -2.05 8.22
N GLY A 65 3.17 -1.36 9.25
CA GLY A 65 4.59 -1.30 9.55
C GLY A 65 5.01 -2.47 10.44
N VAL A 66 6.32 -2.75 10.47
CA VAL A 66 6.94 -3.80 11.31
C VAL A 66 6.62 -3.62 12.81
N LEU A 67 6.39 -2.39 13.26
CA LEU A 67 6.20 -2.04 14.67
C LEU A 67 4.88 -1.32 14.97
N ASP A 68 4.13 -0.88 13.95
CA ASP A 68 2.93 -0.07 14.13
C ASP A 68 2.02 -0.17 12.90
N THR A 69 0.70 -0.23 13.13
CA THR A 69 -0.28 -0.14 12.05
C THR A 69 -0.75 1.30 11.94
N LYS A 70 -0.49 1.92 10.79
CA LYS A 70 -0.91 3.30 10.49
C LYS A 70 -2.19 3.26 9.70
N ASN A 71 -3.17 4.09 10.05
CA ASN A 71 -4.35 4.29 9.22
C ASN A 71 -4.09 5.46 8.29
N ILE A 72 -3.89 5.15 7.00
CA ILE A 72 -3.69 6.14 5.98
C ILE A 72 -5.06 6.67 5.59
N ILE A 73 -5.24 7.98 5.71
CA ILE A 73 -6.43 8.70 5.25
C ILE A 73 -6.03 9.45 4.00
N VAL A 74 -6.70 9.12 2.90
CA VAL A 74 -6.47 9.72 1.59
C VAL A 74 -7.41 10.92 1.46
N CYS A 75 -6.83 12.12 1.44
CA CYS A 75 -7.57 13.29 1.02
C CYS A 75 -7.80 13.20 -0.49
N MET A 76 -9.07 13.19 -0.87
CA MET A 76 -9.51 13.54 -2.21
C MET A 76 -9.29 15.04 -2.38
N ASP A 77 -8.51 15.42 -3.39
CA ASP A 77 -8.47 16.80 -3.90
C ASP A 77 -9.83 17.18 -4.54
#